data_AF-A0A938NYJ1-F1
#
_entry.id   AF-A0A938NYJ1-F1
#
_cell.length_a   1.000
_cell.length_b   1.000
_cell.length_c   1.000
_cell.angle_alpha   90.00
_cell.angle_beta   90.00
_cell.angle_gamma   90.00
#
_symmetry.space_group_name_H-M   'P 1'
#
loop_
_entity.id
_entity.type
_entity.pdbx_description
1 polymer ?
#
loop_
_entity_poly.entity_id
_entity_poly.type
_entity_poly.pdbx_seq_one_letter_code
_entity_poly.pdbx_strand_id
1 'polypeptide(L)'
;MPQAKKAPAKDMTQIRRLEALINASRILNSTLDLDELLTLILDLATKNLKAARGTIYLIDADKKELWSKVVKGKELVEIRLPIGTGISGHVEK
;
A
#
# COMPACT_ATOMS: atom_id res chain seq x y z
N MET A 1 47.27 23.19 -17.09
CA MET A 1 46.62 22.29 -16.10
C MET A 1 45.15 22.16 -16.45
N PRO A 2 44.67 21.04 -17.05
CA PRO A 2 43.26 20.90 -17.42
C PRO A 2 42.42 20.37 -16.26
N GLN A 3 41.18 20.84 -16.22
CA GLN A 3 40.28 20.92 -15.07
C GLN A 3 39.55 19.59 -14.76
N ALA A 4 39.26 19.36 -13.48
CA ALA A 4 38.43 18.26 -13.00
C ALA A 4 36.97 18.41 -13.49
N LYS A 5 36.51 17.47 -14.32
CA LYS A 5 35.09 17.35 -14.71
C LYS A 5 34.32 16.72 -13.54
N LYS A 6 33.56 17.53 -12.78
CA LYS A 6 32.55 17.01 -11.85
C LYS A 6 31.46 16.30 -12.66
N ALA A 7 31.25 15.01 -12.39
CA ALA A 7 30.15 14.23 -12.94
C ALA A 7 28.78 14.84 -12.55
N PRO A 8 27.77 14.82 -13.43
CA PRO A 8 26.53 15.54 -13.21
C PRO A 8 25.67 14.85 -12.14
N ALA A 9 25.27 15.60 -11.11
CA ALA A 9 24.37 15.16 -10.03
C ALA A 9 22.95 14.72 -10.48
N LYS A 10 22.66 14.79 -11.79
CA LYS A 10 21.37 14.44 -12.40
C LYS A 10 21.16 12.91 -12.48
N ASP A 11 22.23 12.14 -12.62
CA ASP A 11 22.18 10.68 -12.77
C ASP A 11 21.88 9.98 -11.44
N MET A 12 22.46 10.46 -10.34
CA MET A 12 22.27 9.87 -9.01
C MET A 12 20.81 9.92 -8.54
N THR A 13 20.09 10.99 -8.90
CA THR A 13 18.67 11.16 -8.55
C THR A 13 17.77 10.24 -9.38
N GLN A 14 18.11 10.02 -10.66
CA GLN A 14 17.41 9.09 -11.55
C GLN A 14 17.64 7.64 -11.10
N ILE A 15 18.89 7.29 -10.77
CA ILE A 15 19.27 5.97 -10.24
C ILE A 15 18.50 5.68 -8.94
N ARG A 16 18.47 6.61 -7.99
CA ARG A 16 17.71 6.45 -6.74
C ARG A 16 16.20 6.26 -6.96
N ARG A 17 15.62 6.89 -7.99
CA ARG A 17 14.20 6.70 -8.36
C ARG A 17 13.95 5.33 -8.96
N LEU A 18 14.85 4.86 -9.84
CA LEU A 18 14.78 3.49 -10.37
C LEU A 18 14.94 2.44 -9.27
N GLU A 19 15.88 2.65 -8.34
CA GLU A 19 16.06 1.76 -7.19
C GLU A 19 14.81 1.69 -6.31
N ALA A 20 14.14 2.82 -6.06
CA ALA A 20 12.88 2.86 -5.31
C ALA A 20 11.76 2.08 -6.02
N LEU A 21 11.65 2.21 -7.35
CA LEU A 21 10.68 1.49 -8.16
C LEU A 21 10.96 -0.02 -8.21
N ILE A 22 12.24 -0.41 -8.36
CA ILE A 22 12.66 -1.82 -8.34
C ILE A 22 12.41 -2.43 -6.96
N ASN A 23 12.70 -1.70 -5.88
CA ASN A 23 12.41 -2.16 -4.53
C ASN A 23 10.91 -2.29 -4.26
N ALA A 24 10.09 -1.32 -4.71
CA ALA A 24 8.64 -1.41 -4.62
C ALA A 24 8.10 -2.62 -5.41
N SER A 25 8.56 -2.83 -6.65
CA SER A 25 8.19 -3.99 -7.47
C SER A 25 8.65 -5.31 -6.86
N ARG A 26 9.83 -5.35 -6.22
CA ARG A 26 10.31 -6.52 -5.49
C ARG A 26 9.47 -6.80 -4.26
N ILE A 27 9.10 -5.80 -3.46
CA ILE A 27 8.21 -5.97 -2.31
C ILE A 27 6.83 -6.47 -2.77
N LEU A 28 6.29 -5.86 -3.83
CA LEU A 28 5.02 -6.29 -4.44
C LEU A 28 5.08 -7.74 -4.96
N ASN A 29 6.22 -8.17 -5.51
CA ASN A 29 6.41 -9.54 -6.04
C ASN A 29 6.90 -10.56 -4.99
N SER A 30 7.55 -10.12 -3.90
CA SER A 30 8.11 -11.00 -2.87
C SER A 30 7.09 -11.37 -1.81
N THR A 31 6.01 -10.60 -1.72
CA THR A 31 4.93 -10.84 -0.80
C THR A 31 3.86 -11.67 -1.50
N LEU A 32 4.01 -13.00 -1.43
CA LEU A 32 2.93 -13.96 -1.72
C LEU A 32 1.80 -13.91 -0.66
N ASP A 33 1.99 -13.13 0.40
CA ASP A 33 1.04 -12.94 1.48
C ASP A 33 0.32 -11.59 1.30
N LEU A 34 -0.83 -11.62 0.62
CA LEU A 34 -1.72 -10.47 0.44
C LEU A 34 -1.91 -9.66 1.75
N ASP A 35 -1.86 -10.32 2.91
CA ASP A 35 -2.05 -9.69 4.20
C ASP A 35 -0.89 -8.76 4.59
N GLU A 36 0.35 -9.15 4.32
CA GLU A 36 1.53 -8.30 4.55
C GLU A 36 1.50 -7.07 3.65
N LEU A 37 1.10 -7.24 2.39
CA LEU A 37 1.01 -6.13 1.44
C LEU A 37 -0.07 -5.12 1.85
N LEU A 38 -1.27 -5.61 2.19
CA LEU A 38 -2.36 -4.75 2.67
C LEU A 38 -1.98 -4.01 3.94
N THR A 39 -1.28 -4.69 4.86
CA THR A 39 -0.78 -4.08 6.10
C THR A 39 0.20 -2.95 5.79
N LEU A 40 1.17 -3.18 4.89
CA LEU A 40 2.14 -2.15 4.49
C LEU A 40 1.46 -0.93 3.85
N ILE A 41 0.51 -1.15 2.94
CA ILE A 41 -0.26 -0.07 2.29
C ILE A 41 -1.04 0.74 3.34
N LEU A 42 -1.71 0.06 4.26
CA LEU A 42 -2.51 0.70 5.30
C LEU A 42 -1.64 1.53 6.25
N ASP A 43 -0.47 1.01 6.63
CA ASP A 43 0.52 1.69 7.45
C ASP A 43 1.04 2.96 6.77
N LEU A 44 1.38 2.87 5.48
CA LEU A 44 1.84 4.01 4.70
C LEU A 44 0.74 5.08 4.57
N ALA A 45 -0.50 4.67 4.29
CA ALA A 45 -1.62 5.60 4.14
C ALA A 45 -1.95 6.31 5.45
N THR A 46 -2.08 5.57 6.55
CA THR A 46 -2.43 6.12 7.87
C THR A 46 -1.36 7.09 8.39
N LYS A 47 -0.06 6.75 8.24
CA LYS A 47 1.05 7.63 8.62
C LYS A 47 1.06 8.93 7.82
N ASN A 48 0.91 8.86 6.49
CA ASN A 48 0.94 10.05 5.64
C ASN A 48 -0.28 10.96 5.84
N LEU A 49 -1.45 10.38 6.11
CA LEU A 49 -2.70 11.12 6.34
C LEU A 49 -2.87 11.58 7.79
N LYS A 50 -1.93 11.23 8.69
CA LYS A 50 -2.04 11.45 10.14
C LYS A 50 -3.36 10.92 10.72
N ALA A 51 -3.84 9.80 10.18
CA ALA A 51 -5.09 9.18 10.60
C ALA A 51 -4.85 8.28 11.82
N ALA A 52 -5.81 8.26 12.75
CA ALA A 52 -5.72 7.41 13.94
C ALA A 52 -5.88 5.92 13.60
N ARG A 53 -6.67 5.59 12.56
CA ARG A 53 -6.94 4.24 12.06
C ARG A 53 -7.26 4.28 10.58
N GLY A 54 -7.13 3.14 9.91
CA GLY A 54 -7.61 2.95 8.55
C GLY A 54 -8.16 1.54 8.37
N THR A 55 -8.87 1.33 7.27
CA THR A 55 -9.39 0.02 6.87
C THR A 55 -9.33 -0.11 5.35
N ILE A 56 -8.87 -1.25 4.85
CA ILE A 56 -8.93 -1.58 3.43
C ILE A 56 -10.00 -2.66 3.25
N TYR A 57 -10.99 -2.37 2.40
CA TYR A 57 -12.01 -3.33 1.98
C TYR A 57 -11.63 -3.90 0.62
N LEU A 58 -11.79 -5.21 0.49
CA LEU A 58 -11.64 -5.99 -0.73
C LEU A 58 -12.97 -6.66 -1.05
N ILE A 59 -13.27 -6.80 -2.33
CA ILE A 59 -14.50 -7.44 -2.81
C ILE A 59 -14.26 -8.95 -2.89
N ASP A 60 -15.10 -9.72 -2.22
CA ASP A 60 -15.28 -11.17 -2.39
C ASP A 60 -16.51 -11.36 -3.31
N ALA A 61 -16.26 -11.48 -4.62
CA ALA A 61 -17.29 -11.53 -5.64
C ALA A 61 -18.12 -12.83 -5.55
N ASP A 62 -17.51 -13.93 -5.12
CA ASP A 62 -18.17 -15.24 -5.00
C ASP A 62 -19.23 -15.20 -3.90
N LYS A 63 -18.94 -14.51 -2.79
CA LYS A 63 -19.87 -14.37 -1.65
C LYS A 63 -20.70 -13.10 -1.69
N LYS A 64 -20.42 -12.18 -2.63
CA LYS A 64 -20.99 -10.82 -2.68
C LYS A 64 -20.79 -10.05 -1.37
N GLU A 65 -19.59 -10.17 -0.81
CA GLU A 65 -19.20 -9.54 0.45
C GLU A 65 -18.02 -8.57 0.22
N LEU A 66 -17.95 -7.54 1.03
CA LEU A 66 -16.72 -6.79 1.29
C LEU A 66 -16.05 -7.42 2.51
N TRP A 67 -14.81 -7.87 2.35
CA TRP A 67 -13.98 -8.30 3.46
C TRP A 67 -12.86 -7.29 3.68
N SER A 68 -12.50 -7.03 4.92
CA SER A 68 -11.47 -6.05 5.25
C SER A 68 -10.56 -6.54 6.35
N LYS A 69 -9.34 -6.01 6.34
CA LYS A 69 -8.41 -6.13 7.46
C LYS A 69 -8.25 -4.79 8.14
N VAL A 70 -8.43 -4.79 9.45
CA VAL A 70 -8.26 -3.63 10.33
C VAL A 70 -7.16 -3.91 11.32
N VAL A 71 -6.23 -2.96 11.46
CA VAL A 71 -5.25 -2.99 12.55
C VAL A 71 -5.93 -2.54 13.84
N LYS A 72 -6.11 -3.45 14.78
CA LYS A 72 -6.62 -3.18 16.13
C LYS A 72 -5.49 -3.38 17.13
N GLY A 73 -4.77 -2.30 17.45
CA GLY A 73 -3.57 -2.38 18.30
C GLY A 73 -2.43 -3.04 17.53
N LYS A 74 -2.10 -4.30 17.86
CA LYS A 74 -1.08 -5.11 17.16
C LYS A 74 -1.67 -6.28 16.36
N GLU A 75 -2.98 -6.49 16.42
CA GLU A 75 -3.64 -7.61 15.76
C GLU A 75 -4.38 -7.15 14.49
N LEU A 76 -4.32 -8.00 13.46
CA LEU A 76 -5.14 -7.87 12.27
C LEU A 76 -6.46 -8.57 12.52
N VAL A 77 -7.56 -7.82 12.47
CA VAL A 77 -8.92 -8.36 12.61
C VAL A 77 -9.62 -8.29 11.25
N GLU A 78 -10.26 -9.40 10.87
CA GLU A 78 -11.10 -9.46 9.67
C GLU A 78 -12.51 -8.95 9.98
N ILE A 79 -13.05 -8.10 9.11
CA ILE A 79 -14.46 -7.66 9.14
C ILE A 79 -15.08 -7.95 7.79
N ARG A 80 -16.24 -8.64 7.79
CA ARG A 80 -17.04 -8.94 6.60
C ARG A 80 -18.37 -8.19 6.63
N LEU A 81 -18.77 -7.64 5.49
CA LEU A 81 -20.00 -6.89 5.30
C LEU A 81 -20.61 -7.25 3.94
N PRO A 82 -21.94 -7.34 3.78
CA PRO A 82 -22.55 -7.49 2.46
C PRO A 82 -22.25 -6.28 1.55
N ILE A 83 -22.04 -6.52 0.26
CA ILE A 83 -21.93 -5.43 -0.73
C ILE A 83 -23.23 -4.60 -0.72
N GLY A 84 -23.11 -3.28 -0.90
CA GLY A 84 -24.24 -2.34 -0.85
C GLY A 84 -24.66 -1.92 0.57
N THR A 85 -23.99 -2.41 1.61
CA THR A 85 -24.26 -2.01 3.00
C THR A 85 -23.19 -1.06 3.54
N GLY A 86 -23.61 -0.03 4.28
CA GLY A 86 -22.72 0.94 4.92
C GLY A 86 -22.07 1.93 3.93
N ILE A 87 -21.14 2.74 4.43
CA ILE A 87 -20.45 3.77 3.63
C ILE A 87 -19.60 3.13 2.53
N SER A 88 -18.87 2.06 2.85
CA SER A 88 -18.01 1.34 1.90
C SER A 88 -18.82 0.66 0.77
N GLY A 89 -20.01 0.14 1.08
CA GLY A 89 -20.88 -0.48 0.08
C GLY A 89 -21.53 0.52 -0.88
N HIS A 90 -21.56 1.81 -0.55
CA HIS A 90 -22.13 2.85 -1.41
C HIS A 90 -21.18 3.29 -2.56
N VAL A 91 -19.89 2.97 -2.45
CA VAL A 91 -18.84 3.40 -3.41
C VAL A 91 -18.68 2.39 -4.57
N GLU A 92 -19.37 1.25 -4.52
CA GLU A 92 -19.29 0.12 -5.49
C GLU A 92 -20.04 0.39 -6.81
N LYS A 93 -20.00 1.63 -7.31
CA LYS A 93 -20.60 1.97 -8.62
C LYS A 93 -19.62 1.80 -9.77
#